data_AF-A0A4S8LJR0-F1
#
_entry.id   AF-A0A4S8LJR0-F1
#
_cell.length_a   1.000
_cell.length_b   1.000
_cell.length_c   1.000
_cell.angle_alpha   90.00
_cell.angle_beta   90.00
_cell.angle_gamma   90.00
#
_symmetry.space_group_name_H-M   'P 1'
#
loop_
_entity.id
_entity.type
_entity.pdbx_description
1 polymer ?
#
loop_
_entity_poly.entity_id
_entity_poly.type
_entity_poly.pdbx_seq_one_letter_code
_entity_poly.pdbx_strand_id
1 'polypeptide(L)'
;MAAVIFLSLFISTVWGLAPSGPWDQFNFAPASRVVTPQSVFQVVGSVDGAQELVSGQDGQATLSGDGSYVVLDFGKEASTVGGRVSLTVNQASSDSALSLSFTESSQFINPKLSDDSCFSTPTLDGDGVQSLPSPLAEGLFTQTVGEQRGGFRFMTIVSNSDSPVTISNVSLGITFMPQLDDLRAYTGYFSAQDPDFHDPDFLTKIWYAGAYTVQTNTLDPHQARQQPCPQPQGWANNATGGPVEGTILVDGAKRDRNVWPGDMGISTFTEVVTTADLESSKNSLLVMYSTQDPATGALQYSGPP
;
A
#
# COMPACT_ATOMS: atom_id res chain seq x y z
N MET A 1 -35.19 -14.24 -53.30
CA MET A 1 -33.97 -13.85 -52.55
C MET A 1 -34.42 -13.03 -51.35
N ALA A 2 -34.25 -13.55 -50.14
CA ALA A 2 -34.51 -12.81 -48.91
C ALA A 2 -33.16 -12.35 -48.36
N ALA A 3 -32.97 -11.03 -48.26
CA ALA A 3 -31.79 -10.45 -47.63
C ALA A 3 -32.04 -10.37 -46.12
N VAL A 4 -31.29 -11.15 -45.35
CA VAL A 4 -31.26 -11.05 -43.89
C VAL A 4 -30.26 -9.96 -43.54
N ILE A 5 -30.75 -8.85 -42.98
CA ILE A 5 -29.91 -7.79 -42.43
C ILE A 5 -29.47 -8.25 -41.04
N PHE A 6 -28.20 -8.62 -40.89
CA PHE A 6 -27.58 -8.79 -39.58
C PHE A 6 -27.29 -7.41 -38.99
N LEU A 7 -28.09 -6.99 -38.02
CA LEU A 7 -27.80 -5.82 -37.20
C LEU A 7 -26.81 -6.26 -36.12
N SER A 8 -25.52 -5.99 -36.35
CA SER A 8 -24.50 -6.15 -35.31
C SER A 8 -24.72 -5.08 -34.24
N LEU A 9 -25.39 -5.43 -33.14
CA LEU A 9 -25.42 -4.62 -31.93
C LEU A 9 -24.01 -4.61 -31.35
N PHE A 10 -23.25 -3.55 -31.66
CA PHE A 10 -22.10 -3.18 -30.85
C PHE A 10 -22.63 -2.75 -29.49
N ILE A 11 -22.65 -3.68 -28.53
CA ILE A 11 -22.80 -3.33 -27.12
C ILE A 11 -21.50 -2.64 -26.75
N SER A 12 -21.46 -1.32 -26.88
CA SER A 12 -20.45 -0.52 -26.20
C SER A 12 -20.68 -0.72 -24.70
N THR A 13 -19.78 -1.44 -24.03
CA THR A 13 -19.72 -1.43 -22.58
C THR A 13 -19.37 0.00 -22.17
N VAL A 14 -20.38 0.77 -21.80
CA VAL A 14 -20.18 2.09 -21.19
C VAL A 14 -19.81 1.83 -19.75
N TRP A 15 -18.52 1.88 -19.44
CA TRP A 15 -18.05 1.95 -18.07
C TRP A 15 -18.41 3.34 -17.55
N GLY A 16 -19.43 3.41 -16.70
CA GLY A 16 -19.85 4.66 -16.09
C GLY A 16 -18.94 4.98 -14.91
N LEU A 17 -18.21 6.10 -14.99
CA LEU A 17 -17.57 6.69 -13.81
C LEU A 17 -18.63 7.43 -13.00
N ALA A 18 -18.41 7.52 -11.69
CA ALA A 18 -19.18 8.41 -10.85
C ALA A 18 -19.09 9.85 -11.39
N PRO A 19 -20.21 10.59 -11.47
CA PRO A 19 -20.16 11.99 -11.83
C PRO A 19 -19.39 12.79 -10.77
N SER A 20 -18.79 13.91 -11.16
CA SER A 20 -18.18 14.81 -10.19
C SER A 20 -19.23 15.40 -9.24
N GLY A 21 -18.90 15.52 -7.96
CA GLY A 21 -19.83 15.99 -6.95
C GLY A 21 -19.17 16.37 -5.62
N PRO A 22 -19.96 16.91 -4.66
CA PRO A 22 -19.45 17.30 -3.35
C PRO A 22 -18.80 16.16 -2.55
N TRP A 23 -19.12 14.91 -2.90
CA TRP A 23 -18.55 13.72 -2.27
C TRP A 23 -17.09 13.46 -2.66
N ASP A 24 -16.60 14.03 -3.76
CA ASP A 24 -15.23 13.79 -4.25
C ASP A 24 -14.16 14.20 -3.24
N GLN A 25 -14.47 15.14 -2.34
CA GLN A 25 -13.57 15.56 -1.25
C GLN A 25 -13.31 14.46 -0.21
N PHE A 26 -14.16 13.43 -0.16
CA PHE A 26 -14.01 12.27 0.73
C PHE A 26 -13.27 11.12 0.07
N ASN A 27 -12.97 11.19 -1.24
CA ASN A 27 -12.20 10.17 -1.91
C ASN A 27 -10.73 10.19 -1.44
N PHE A 28 -10.33 9.13 -0.75
CA PHE A 28 -8.97 8.98 -0.23
C PHE A 28 -7.97 8.49 -1.27
N ALA A 29 -8.44 8.04 -2.44
CA ALA A 29 -7.57 7.60 -3.51
C ALA A 29 -6.63 8.74 -3.97
N PRO A 30 -5.33 8.48 -4.14
CA PRO A 30 -4.39 9.49 -4.60
C PRO A 30 -4.62 9.79 -6.09
N ALA A 31 -4.38 11.04 -6.47
CA ALA A 31 -4.51 11.48 -7.87
C ALA A 31 -3.38 10.96 -8.78
N SER A 32 -2.34 10.37 -8.19
CA SER A 32 -1.14 9.91 -8.88
C SER A 32 -0.70 8.57 -8.28
N ARG A 33 -0.15 7.71 -9.13
CA ARG A 33 0.52 6.46 -8.73
C ARG A 33 1.80 6.68 -7.93
N VAL A 34 2.38 7.87 -8.03
CA VAL A 34 3.55 8.27 -7.25
C VAL A 34 3.11 9.32 -6.24
N VAL A 35 3.28 9.02 -4.96
CA VAL A 35 2.98 9.92 -3.85
C VAL A 35 4.26 10.28 -3.10
N THR A 36 4.28 11.48 -2.53
CA THR A 36 5.37 11.97 -1.68
C THR A 36 4.84 12.18 -0.26
N PRO A 37 5.72 12.19 0.75
CA PRO A 37 5.28 12.50 2.10
C PRO A 37 4.70 13.92 2.18
N GLN A 38 3.68 14.10 3.02
CA GLN A 38 2.94 15.36 3.16
C GLN A 38 3.45 16.24 4.28
N SER A 39 4.06 15.64 5.31
CA SER A 39 4.63 16.38 6.42
C SER A 39 5.75 15.60 7.11
N VAL A 40 6.61 16.34 7.82
CA VAL A 40 7.56 15.75 8.76
C VAL A 40 6.87 15.62 10.10
N PHE A 41 6.69 14.37 10.55
CA PHE A 41 6.03 14.07 11.82
C PHE A 41 6.95 14.30 13.02
N GLN A 42 8.21 13.86 12.92
CA GLN A 42 9.17 13.93 14.01
C GLN A 42 10.61 13.96 13.46
N VAL A 43 11.50 14.66 14.18
CA VAL A 43 12.95 14.66 13.95
C VAL A 43 13.66 14.42 15.27
N VAL A 44 14.66 13.55 15.28
CA VAL A 44 15.49 13.26 16.44
C VAL A 44 16.95 13.17 16.02
N GLY A 45 17.85 13.73 16.84
CA GLY A 45 19.28 13.78 16.54
C GLY A 45 19.63 14.93 15.58
N SER A 46 20.66 14.73 14.77
CA SER A 46 21.20 15.72 13.84
C SER A 46 20.69 15.44 12.43
N VAL A 47 19.60 16.13 12.06
CA VAL A 47 19.02 16.11 10.72
C VAL A 47 18.82 17.54 10.22
N ASP A 48 19.71 17.97 9.34
CA ASP A 48 19.63 19.28 8.70
C ASP A 48 18.70 19.20 7.49
N GLY A 49 17.82 20.20 7.30
CA GLY A 49 16.94 20.25 6.12
C GLY A 49 15.79 19.25 6.12
N ALA A 50 15.42 18.63 7.25
CA ALA A 50 14.35 17.62 7.30
C ALA A 50 13.04 18.05 6.63
N GLN A 51 12.63 19.32 6.79
CA GLN A 51 11.41 19.87 6.19
C GLN A 51 11.48 19.98 4.66
N GLU A 52 12.69 19.97 4.09
CA GLU A 52 12.86 20.00 2.64
C GLU A 52 12.48 18.65 1.99
N LEU A 53 12.41 17.56 2.76
CA LEU A 53 11.95 16.25 2.25
C LEU A 53 10.47 16.23 1.87
N VAL A 54 9.69 17.25 2.29
CA VAL A 54 8.27 17.38 1.98
C VAL A 54 7.94 18.63 1.16
N SER A 55 8.93 19.48 0.86
CA SER A 55 8.75 20.74 0.11
C SER A 55 8.85 20.57 -1.41
N GLY A 56 9.35 19.43 -1.90
CA GLY A 56 9.47 19.11 -3.32
C GLY A 56 10.53 18.04 -3.58
N GLN A 57 10.81 17.73 -4.86
CA GLN A 57 11.77 16.69 -5.22
C GLN A 57 13.24 17.13 -5.08
N ASP A 58 13.51 18.44 -5.14
CA ASP A 58 14.86 19.01 -5.05
C ASP A 58 15.32 19.28 -3.60
N GLY A 59 14.39 19.21 -2.65
CA GLY A 59 14.67 19.43 -1.24
C GLY A 59 15.57 18.33 -0.67
N GLN A 60 16.61 18.73 0.06
CA GLN A 60 17.61 17.82 0.60
C GLN A 60 17.63 17.86 2.12
N ALA A 61 17.82 16.70 2.72
CA ALA A 61 18.13 16.59 4.14
C ALA A 61 19.42 15.81 4.35
N THR A 62 20.22 16.25 5.32
CA THR A 62 21.45 15.58 5.73
C THR A 62 21.28 15.00 7.11
N LEU A 63 21.35 13.67 7.23
CA LEU A 63 21.34 12.97 8.50
C LEU A 63 22.80 12.73 8.92
N SER A 64 23.15 13.03 10.17
CA SER A 64 24.49 12.82 10.72
C SER A 64 24.40 12.26 12.14
N GLY A 65 25.39 11.46 12.55
CA GLY A 65 25.38 10.80 13.87
C GLY A 65 24.55 9.51 13.89
N ASP A 66 25.09 8.49 14.54
CA ASP A 66 24.39 7.22 14.73
C ASP A 66 23.11 7.40 15.56
N GLY A 67 21.98 6.91 15.03
CA GLY A 67 20.67 7.00 15.64
C GLY A 67 19.89 8.29 15.36
N SER A 68 20.40 9.20 14.53
CA SER A 68 19.61 10.35 14.03
C SER A 68 18.56 9.88 13.03
N TYR A 69 17.33 10.40 13.14
CA TYR A 69 16.24 10.01 12.26
C TYR A 69 15.19 11.09 12.00
N VAL A 70 14.49 10.93 10.87
CA VAL A 70 13.32 11.71 10.49
C VAL A 70 12.15 10.78 10.22
N VAL A 71 10.98 11.13 10.73
CA VAL A 71 9.72 10.44 10.49
C VAL A 71 8.88 11.25 9.51
N LEU A 72 8.50 10.62 8.41
CA LEU A 72 7.71 11.22 7.35
C LEU A 72 6.28 10.67 7.43
N ASP A 73 5.29 11.56 7.38
CA ASP A 73 3.86 11.21 7.32
C ASP A 73 3.35 11.37 5.88
N PHE A 74 2.87 10.28 5.29
CA PHE A 74 2.30 10.28 3.94
C PHE A 74 0.85 10.80 3.88
N GLY A 75 0.25 11.14 5.02
CA GLY A 75 -1.01 11.88 5.11
C GLY A 75 -2.21 11.04 5.53
N LYS A 76 -3.41 11.46 5.10
CA LYS A 76 -4.69 11.16 5.75
C LYS A 76 -5.02 9.67 5.92
N GLU A 77 -4.95 9.20 7.17
CA GLU A 77 -5.80 8.27 7.98
C GLU A 77 -6.55 7.08 7.32
N ALA A 78 -7.03 7.18 6.08
CA ALA A 78 -7.35 6.00 5.26
C ALA A 78 -6.12 5.54 4.45
N SER A 79 -5.13 6.41 4.27
CA SER A 79 -3.94 6.29 3.44
C SER A 79 -2.90 5.32 3.99
N THR A 80 -3.30 4.07 4.13
CA THR A 80 -2.38 2.97 3.92
C THR A 80 -1.85 3.13 2.49
N VAL A 81 -0.63 3.61 2.36
CA VAL A 81 0.03 3.73 1.08
C VAL A 81 0.80 2.44 0.84
N GLY A 82 0.20 1.55 0.03
CA GLY A 82 0.81 0.28 -0.36
C GLY A 82 1.68 0.48 -1.59
N GLY A 83 2.99 0.29 -1.46
CA GLY A 83 3.89 0.51 -2.60
C GLY A 83 5.37 0.32 -2.33
N ARG A 84 6.17 0.69 -3.34
CA ARG A 84 7.64 0.65 -3.34
C ARG A 84 8.22 2.03 -3.13
N VAL A 85 9.00 2.18 -2.07
CA VAL A 85 9.68 3.43 -1.72
C VAL A 85 10.86 3.67 -2.65
N SER A 86 11.02 4.92 -3.04
CA SER A 86 12.18 5.45 -3.75
C SER A 86 12.73 6.67 -3.02
N LEU A 87 14.06 6.78 -2.95
CA LEU A 87 14.74 7.97 -2.44
C LEU A 87 16.09 8.13 -3.16
N THR A 88 16.54 9.37 -3.35
CA THR A 88 17.85 9.65 -3.93
C THR A 88 18.87 9.88 -2.83
N VAL A 89 19.96 9.10 -2.83
CA VAL A 89 21.15 9.37 -2.03
C VAL A 89 22.02 10.35 -2.80
N ASN A 90 22.08 11.60 -2.36
CA ASN A 90 22.85 12.66 -3.01
C ASN A 90 24.33 12.62 -2.64
N GLN A 91 24.63 12.23 -1.39
CA GLN A 91 25.99 12.17 -0.88
C GLN A 91 26.07 11.12 0.22
N ALA A 92 27.05 10.23 0.12
CA ALA A 92 27.35 9.23 1.12
C ALA A 92 28.85 8.89 1.13
N SER A 93 29.38 8.56 2.30
CA SER A 93 30.71 7.96 2.47
C SER A 93 30.63 6.43 2.49
N SER A 94 31.78 5.75 2.47
CA SER A 94 31.83 4.27 2.46
C SER A 94 31.25 3.61 3.73
N ASP A 95 31.22 4.35 4.84
CA ASP A 95 30.71 3.94 6.14
C ASP A 95 29.31 4.49 6.45
N SER A 96 28.75 5.29 5.54
CA SER A 96 27.37 5.78 5.64
C SER A 96 26.38 4.61 5.60
N ALA A 97 25.40 4.61 6.50
CA ALA A 97 24.38 3.58 6.57
C ALA A 97 23.00 4.16 6.88
N LEU A 98 21.98 3.72 6.14
CA LEU A 98 20.58 4.11 6.33
C LEU A 98 19.70 2.87 6.51
N SER A 99 18.67 3.00 7.33
CA SER A 99 17.58 2.03 7.42
C SER A 99 16.22 2.71 7.38
N LEU A 100 15.21 1.95 6.96
CA LEU A 100 13.82 2.35 6.89
C LEU A 100 12.98 1.52 7.86
N SER A 101 12.10 2.18 8.61
CA SER A 101 11.06 1.51 9.39
C SER A 101 9.68 2.06 9.05
N PHE A 102 8.65 1.23 9.24
CA PHE A 102 7.31 1.52 8.75
C PHE A 102 6.23 1.19 9.77
N THR A 103 5.22 2.05 9.87
CA THR A 103 4.05 1.81 10.71
C THR A 103 2.78 2.44 10.13
N GLU A 104 1.63 1.85 10.41
CA GLU A 104 0.32 2.42 10.06
C GLU A 104 -0.14 3.47 11.09
N SER A 105 0.30 3.37 12.35
CA SER A 105 -0.15 4.23 13.44
C SER A 105 1.01 4.96 14.10
N SER A 106 0.80 6.22 14.44
CA SER A 106 1.80 7.04 15.12
C SER A 106 2.21 6.49 16.49
N GLN A 107 1.41 5.59 17.07
CA GLN A 107 1.69 4.97 18.37
C GLN A 107 2.84 3.96 18.33
N PHE A 108 3.18 3.43 17.15
CA PHE A 108 4.19 2.38 16.99
C PHE A 108 5.43 2.85 16.21
N ILE A 109 5.58 4.17 16.02
CA ILE A 109 6.79 4.74 15.39
C ILE A 109 8.02 4.35 16.20
N ASN A 110 8.97 3.67 15.55
CA ASN A 110 10.20 3.23 16.17
C ASN A 110 11.35 3.24 15.13
N PRO A 111 12.51 3.85 15.43
CA PRO A 111 13.64 3.88 14.51
C PRO A 111 14.36 2.52 14.35
N LYS A 112 14.04 1.54 15.19
CA LYS A 112 14.72 0.23 15.19
C LYS A 112 13.81 -0.92 14.78
N LEU A 113 12.51 -0.69 14.68
CA LEU A 113 11.50 -1.72 14.45
C LEU A 113 10.39 -1.14 13.55
N SER A 114 9.92 -1.95 12.61
CA SER A 114 8.64 -1.72 11.93
C SER A 114 7.54 -2.46 12.68
N ASP A 115 6.29 -2.08 12.48
CA ASP A 115 5.16 -2.91 12.95
C ASP A 115 5.33 -4.35 12.44
N ASP A 116 4.76 -5.35 13.09
CA ASP A 116 4.84 -6.70 12.56
C ASP A 116 3.90 -6.88 11.35
N SER A 117 4.46 -7.29 10.21
CA SER A 117 3.72 -7.69 9.00
C SER A 117 3.81 -9.19 8.73
N CYS A 118 4.74 -9.93 9.32
CA CYS A 118 4.87 -11.35 9.04
C CYS A 118 4.27 -12.26 10.13
N PHE A 119 4.62 -12.00 11.40
CA PHE A 119 4.05 -12.65 12.56
C PHE A 119 4.05 -11.65 13.72
N SER A 120 2.93 -11.54 14.44
CA SER A 120 2.87 -10.63 15.58
C SER A 120 3.62 -11.22 16.77
N THR A 121 4.62 -10.50 17.26
CA THR A 121 5.29 -10.79 18.53
C THR A 121 4.90 -9.76 19.59
N PRO A 122 4.90 -10.10 20.88
CA PRO A 122 4.65 -9.13 21.95
C PRO A 122 5.65 -7.97 21.97
N THR A 123 6.84 -8.18 21.40
CA THR A 123 7.95 -7.23 21.32
C THR A 123 7.87 -6.32 20.08
N LEU A 124 7.01 -6.63 19.10
CA LEU A 124 6.88 -5.91 17.84
C LEU A 124 8.19 -5.81 17.06
N ASP A 125 8.98 -6.89 17.09
CA ASP A 125 10.31 -6.98 16.50
C ASP A 125 10.48 -8.14 15.52
N GLY A 126 9.38 -8.73 15.06
CA GLY A 126 9.42 -9.83 14.09
C GLY A 126 10.00 -9.42 12.74
N ASP A 127 9.78 -8.16 12.35
CA ASP A 127 10.16 -7.64 11.04
C ASP A 127 11.46 -6.81 11.05
N GLY A 128 11.80 -6.16 12.16
CA GLY A 128 12.96 -5.26 12.25
C GLY A 128 12.86 -4.04 11.32
N VAL A 129 13.99 -3.61 10.76
CA VAL A 129 14.09 -2.51 9.78
C VAL A 129 14.56 -3.01 8.42
N GLN A 130 14.25 -2.26 7.36
CA GLN A 130 14.90 -2.45 6.08
C GLN A 130 16.21 -1.67 6.04
N SER A 131 17.34 -2.36 6.13
CA SER A 131 18.65 -1.74 5.86
C SER A 131 18.84 -1.51 4.36
N LEU A 132 19.29 -0.31 3.99
CA LEU A 132 19.71 -0.05 2.61
C LEU A 132 21.03 -0.79 2.31
N PRO A 133 21.33 -1.08 1.02
CA PRO A 133 22.57 -1.73 0.63
C PRO A 133 23.81 -0.99 1.14
N SER A 134 24.79 -1.74 1.62
CA SER A 134 26.09 -1.22 2.07
C SER A 134 27.22 -1.71 1.14
N PRO A 135 28.12 -0.83 0.67
CA PRO A 135 28.13 0.62 0.87
C PRO A 135 26.95 1.32 0.19
N LEU A 136 26.49 2.45 0.76
CA LEU A 136 25.44 3.26 0.14
C LEU A 136 25.94 3.85 -1.18
N ALA A 137 25.27 3.48 -2.28
CA ALA A 137 25.54 4.06 -3.59
C ALA A 137 24.80 5.39 -3.74
N GLU A 138 25.50 6.41 -4.22
CA GLU A 138 24.87 7.65 -4.65
C GLU A 138 23.97 7.40 -5.87
N GLY A 139 22.82 8.08 -5.90
CA GLY A 139 21.79 7.92 -6.93
C GLY A 139 20.45 7.45 -6.37
N LEU A 140 19.56 7.04 -7.28
CA LEU A 140 18.21 6.61 -6.94
C LEU A 140 18.21 5.20 -6.36
N PHE A 141 17.83 5.08 -5.09
CA PHE A 141 17.43 3.83 -4.47
C PHE A 141 15.94 3.59 -4.71
N THR A 142 15.55 2.35 -4.99
CA THR A 142 14.14 1.94 -5.06
C THR A 142 14.01 0.52 -4.52
N GLN A 143 13.09 0.32 -3.57
CA GLN A 143 12.79 -1.01 -3.03
C GLN A 143 12.48 -2.00 -4.14
N THR A 144 12.89 -3.25 -4.00
CA THR A 144 12.36 -4.37 -4.79
C THR A 144 10.89 -4.67 -4.41
N VAL A 145 10.22 -5.51 -5.19
CA VAL A 145 8.86 -5.98 -4.85
C VAL A 145 8.84 -6.70 -3.51
N GLY A 146 9.88 -7.48 -3.19
CA GLY A 146 9.97 -8.20 -1.92
C GLY A 146 10.12 -7.26 -0.73
N GLU A 147 10.94 -6.22 -0.87
CA GLU A 147 11.18 -5.24 0.20
C GLU A 147 10.03 -4.27 0.44
N GLN A 148 9.09 -4.16 -0.50
CA GLN A 148 7.93 -3.28 -0.34
C GLN A 148 7.22 -3.61 0.98
N ARG A 149 6.87 -2.60 1.76
CA ARG A 149 6.23 -2.82 3.06
C ARG A 149 4.80 -3.36 2.92
N GLY A 150 4.16 -3.05 1.80
CA GLY A 150 2.72 -3.05 1.73
C GLY A 150 2.19 -1.83 2.46
N GLY A 151 1.15 -2.00 3.27
CA GLY A 151 0.52 -0.90 3.94
C GLY A 151 1.32 -0.21 5.05
N PHE A 152 1.47 1.11 4.96
CA PHE A 152 1.97 1.98 6.03
C PHE A 152 1.47 3.42 5.83
N ARG A 153 1.69 4.27 6.84
CA ARG A 153 1.47 5.72 6.75
C ARG A 153 2.71 6.50 7.15
N PHE A 154 3.36 6.07 8.21
CA PHE A 154 4.58 6.69 8.71
C PHE A 154 5.78 5.86 8.26
N MET A 155 6.78 6.55 7.72
CA MET A 155 8.07 5.96 7.39
C MET A 155 9.16 6.71 8.14
N THR A 156 10.00 5.98 8.86
CA THR A 156 11.18 6.55 9.52
C THR A 156 12.42 6.25 8.69
N ILE A 157 13.25 7.27 8.44
CA ILE A 157 14.57 7.13 7.84
C ILE A 157 15.60 7.38 8.93
N VAL A 158 16.49 6.41 9.16
CA VAL A 158 17.41 6.38 10.30
C VAL A 158 18.84 6.27 9.79
N SER A 159 19.73 7.13 10.30
CA SER A 159 21.17 6.99 10.16
C SER A 159 21.70 5.97 11.16
N ASN A 160 22.48 5.00 10.67
CA ASN A 160 23.13 3.96 11.49
C ASN A 160 24.66 4.13 11.50
N SER A 161 25.13 5.34 11.25
CA SER A 161 26.54 5.70 11.17
C SER A 161 26.74 7.15 11.60
N ASP A 162 27.93 7.46 12.11
CA ASP A 162 28.31 8.85 12.42
C ASP A 162 28.55 9.70 11.17
N SER A 163 28.91 9.06 10.05
CA SER A 163 29.14 9.75 8.79
C SER A 163 27.85 10.33 8.18
N PRO A 164 27.91 11.55 7.63
CA PRO A 164 26.74 12.25 7.12
C PRO A 164 26.23 11.62 5.82
N VAL A 165 24.91 11.52 5.70
CA VAL A 165 24.21 11.06 4.49
C VAL A 165 23.22 12.12 4.05
N THR A 166 23.34 12.58 2.81
CA THR A 166 22.39 13.53 2.22
C THR A 166 21.43 12.81 1.30
N ILE A 167 20.13 13.00 1.52
CA ILE A 167 19.05 12.38 0.75
C ILE A 167 18.08 13.42 0.19
N SER A 168 17.35 13.05 -0.85
CA SER A 168 16.28 13.85 -1.45
C SER A 168 15.25 12.95 -2.16
N ASN A 169 14.22 13.56 -2.74
CA ASN A 169 13.26 12.90 -3.62
C ASN A 169 12.62 11.63 -3.02
N VAL A 170 12.17 11.71 -1.77
CA VAL A 170 11.47 10.60 -1.12
C VAL A 170 10.08 10.48 -1.74
N SER A 171 9.79 9.31 -2.29
CA SER A 171 8.51 9.01 -2.93
C SER A 171 8.13 7.54 -2.76
N LEU A 172 6.89 7.23 -3.10
CA LEU A 172 6.33 5.90 -3.05
C LEU A 172 5.53 5.65 -4.34
N GLY A 173 5.92 4.61 -5.07
CA GLY A 173 5.16 4.08 -6.19
C GLY A 173 4.11 3.10 -5.70
N ILE A 174 2.83 3.47 -5.84
CA ILE A 174 1.67 2.69 -5.38
C ILE A 174 1.48 1.44 -6.23
N THR A 175 1.35 0.29 -5.55
CA THR A 175 1.23 -1.03 -6.17
C THR A 175 -0.16 -1.66 -6.05
N PHE A 176 -1.04 -1.15 -5.18
CA PHE A 176 -2.41 -1.68 -5.05
C PHE A 176 -3.28 -1.33 -6.25
N MET A 177 -4.29 -2.15 -6.52
CA MET A 177 -5.23 -2.02 -7.63
C MET A 177 -4.54 -1.75 -8.98
N PRO A 178 -3.50 -2.52 -9.38
CA PRO A 178 -2.64 -2.21 -10.53
C PRO A 178 -3.36 -2.15 -11.88
N GLN A 179 -4.58 -2.68 -11.98
CA GLN A 179 -5.40 -2.68 -13.20
C GLN A 179 -6.02 -1.32 -13.55
N LEU A 180 -6.03 -0.34 -12.63
CA LEU A 180 -6.56 1.01 -12.88
C LEU A 180 -5.47 2.07 -12.98
N ASP A 181 -5.38 2.83 -14.07
CA ASP A 181 -4.41 3.95 -14.15
C ASP A 181 -4.78 5.08 -13.18
N ASP A 182 -6.06 5.48 -13.16
CA ASP A 182 -6.61 6.48 -12.26
C ASP A 182 -7.28 5.80 -11.06
N LEU A 183 -6.61 5.88 -9.90
CA LEU A 183 -7.12 5.31 -8.65
C LEU A 183 -8.38 6.03 -8.14
N ARG A 184 -8.68 7.25 -8.61
CA ARG A 184 -9.89 8.00 -8.25
C ARG A 184 -11.09 7.69 -9.13
N ALA A 185 -10.92 6.91 -10.19
CA ALA A 185 -11.96 6.57 -11.16
C ALA A 185 -12.98 5.55 -10.59
N TYR A 186 -13.61 5.90 -9.47
CA TYR A 186 -14.66 5.09 -8.87
C TYR A 186 -15.90 5.12 -9.77
N THR A 187 -16.55 3.97 -9.91
CA THR A 187 -17.78 3.83 -10.71
C THR A 187 -19.02 4.10 -9.85
N GLY A 188 -18.94 3.79 -8.56
CA GLY A 188 -19.94 4.12 -7.56
C GLY A 188 -19.62 5.38 -6.78
N TYR A 189 -20.66 6.00 -6.24
CA TYR A 189 -20.57 7.13 -5.33
C TYR A 189 -21.68 7.07 -4.30
N PHE A 190 -21.43 7.68 -3.15
CA PHE A 190 -22.40 7.80 -2.09
C PHE A 190 -22.28 9.18 -1.45
N SER A 191 -23.41 9.78 -1.13
CA SER A 191 -23.45 11.03 -0.39
C SER A 191 -24.71 11.06 0.45
N ALA A 192 -24.53 11.22 1.75
CA ALA A 192 -25.61 11.40 2.70
C ALA A 192 -25.14 12.36 3.80
N GLN A 193 -26.06 13.21 4.24
CA GLN A 193 -25.87 14.09 5.39
C GLN A 193 -26.82 13.66 6.51
N ASP A 194 -26.29 13.58 7.72
CA ASP A 194 -27.06 13.38 8.95
C ASP A 194 -27.09 14.71 9.73
N PRO A 195 -28.18 15.49 9.67
CA PRO A 195 -28.25 16.80 10.31
C PRO A 195 -28.28 16.72 11.84
N ASP A 196 -28.59 15.56 12.42
CA ASP A 196 -28.73 15.37 13.87
C ASP A 196 -27.44 14.80 14.50
N PHE A 197 -26.56 14.19 13.70
CA PHE A 197 -25.25 13.71 14.15
C PHE A 197 -24.21 14.85 14.18
N HIS A 198 -23.25 14.77 15.10
CA HIS A 198 -22.24 15.83 15.31
C HIS A 198 -21.28 16.02 14.11
N ASP A 199 -21.17 15.01 13.26
CA ASP A 199 -20.46 15.07 11.99
C ASP A 199 -21.47 14.79 10.85
N PRO A 200 -21.99 15.84 10.19
CA PRO A 200 -23.04 15.67 9.20
C PRO A 200 -22.64 14.75 8.05
N ASP A 201 -21.37 14.72 7.68
CA ASP A 201 -20.89 13.91 6.55
C ASP A 201 -20.38 12.52 6.99
N PHE A 202 -20.63 12.11 8.23
CA PHE A 202 -20.09 10.88 8.82
C PHE A 202 -20.37 9.62 7.98
N LEU A 203 -21.59 9.46 7.48
CA LEU A 203 -21.96 8.33 6.63
C LEU A 203 -21.19 8.33 5.30
N THR A 204 -20.99 9.52 4.73
CA THR A 204 -20.19 9.67 3.51
C THR A 204 -18.74 9.31 3.77
N LYS A 205 -18.15 9.80 4.87
CA LYS A 205 -16.76 9.48 5.26
C LYS A 205 -16.56 7.98 5.47
N ILE A 206 -17.49 7.29 6.13
CA ILE A 206 -17.42 5.83 6.31
C ILE A 206 -17.43 5.10 4.97
N TRP A 207 -18.30 5.51 4.04
CA TRP A 207 -18.40 4.86 2.73
C TRP A 207 -17.08 4.95 1.97
N TYR A 208 -16.47 6.13 1.89
CA TYR A 208 -15.19 6.31 1.21
C TYR A 208 -14.02 5.67 1.95
N ALA A 209 -14.06 5.61 3.28
CA ALA A 209 -13.05 4.89 4.05
C ALA A 209 -13.10 3.39 3.71
N GLY A 210 -14.28 2.77 3.72
CA GLY A 210 -14.45 1.37 3.34
C GLY A 210 -14.07 1.09 1.89
N ALA A 211 -14.43 1.98 0.96
CA ALA A 211 -14.03 1.90 -0.44
C ALA A 211 -12.50 1.90 -0.60
N TYR A 212 -11.83 2.83 0.07
CA TYR A 212 -10.38 2.93 0.02
C TYR A 212 -9.69 1.72 0.68
N THR A 213 -10.21 1.21 1.81
CA THR A 213 -9.69 -0.01 2.44
C THR A 213 -9.69 -1.18 1.46
N VAL A 214 -10.80 -1.43 0.76
CA VAL A 214 -10.90 -2.53 -0.21
C VAL A 214 -10.01 -2.29 -1.43
N GLN A 215 -9.92 -1.05 -1.91
CA GLN A 215 -8.99 -0.68 -2.97
C GLN A 215 -7.53 -0.97 -2.59
N THR A 216 -7.11 -0.67 -1.36
CA THR A 216 -5.73 -0.97 -0.89
C THR A 216 -5.47 -2.47 -0.73
N ASN A 217 -6.52 -3.27 -0.56
CA ASN A 217 -6.49 -4.73 -0.46
C ASN A 217 -6.61 -5.44 -1.81
N THR A 218 -6.59 -4.70 -2.92
CA THR A 218 -6.51 -5.28 -4.26
C THR A 218 -5.05 -5.31 -4.69
N LEU A 219 -4.49 -6.47 -5.03
CA LEU A 219 -3.08 -6.60 -5.40
C LEU A 219 -2.83 -7.50 -6.59
N ASP A 220 -1.66 -7.29 -7.20
CA ASP A 220 -1.05 -8.24 -8.13
C ASP A 220 -0.71 -9.54 -7.38
N PRO A 221 -1.07 -10.73 -7.91
CA PRO A 221 -0.85 -12.02 -7.25
C PRO A 221 0.64 -12.32 -7.02
N HIS A 222 1.58 -11.68 -7.70
CA HIS A 222 3.02 -11.81 -7.43
C HIS A 222 3.53 -10.86 -6.35
N GLN A 223 2.62 -10.21 -5.63
CA GLN A 223 2.92 -9.30 -4.52
C GLN A 223 2.28 -9.76 -3.20
N ALA A 224 1.93 -11.05 -3.11
CA ALA A 224 1.52 -11.67 -1.86
C ALA A 224 2.71 -11.75 -0.90
N ARG A 225 2.41 -11.87 0.39
CA ARG A 225 3.44 -11.95 1.42
C ARG A 225 3.98 -13.37 1.52
N GLN A 226 5.30 -13.51 1.51
CA GLN A 226 5.97 -14.79 1.61
C GLN A 226 5.67 -15.52 2.91
N GLN A 227 5.35 -16.81 2.78
CA GLN A 227 5.23 -17.77 3.85
C GLN A 227 6.07 -19.03 3.49
N PRO A 228 6.88 -19.58 4.43
CA PRO A 228 7.20 -19.03 5.75
C PRO A 228 7.95 -17.69 5.68
N CYS A 229 7.81 -16.90 6.73
CA CYS A 229 8.47 -15.60 6.88
C CYS A 229 10.00 -15.68 6.80
N PRO A 230 10.68 -14.66 6.22
CA PRO A 230 12.13 -14.54 6.27
C PRO A 230 12.69 -14.72 7.69
N GLN A 231 13.82 -15.42 7.79
CA GLN A 231 14.50 -15.72 9.05
C GLN A 231 15.86 -14.99 9.11
N PRO A 232 16.32 -14.51 10.27
CA PRO A 232 15.66 -14.60 11.59
C PRO A 232 14.56 -13.55 11.83
N GLN A 233 14.53 -12.48 11.03
CA GLN A 233 13.55 -11.40 11.05
C GLN A 233 13.31 -10.92 9.62
N GLY A 234 12.18 -10.25 9.40
CA GLY A 234 11.91 -9.53 8.16
C GLY A 234 10.61 -9.92 7.48
N TRP A 235 10.36 -9.23 6.36
CA TRP A 235 9.22 -9.46 5.48
C TRP A 235 9.69 -9.62 4.04
N ALA A 236 8.86 -10.27 3.23
CA ALA A 236 9.02 -10.31 1.79
C ALA A 236 7.65 -10.37 1.14
N ASN A 237 7.37 -9.44 0.21
CA ASN A 237 6.08 -9.29 -0.45
C ASN A 237 6.15 -9.55 -1.97
N ASN A 238 6.91 -10.59 -2.36
CA ASN A 238 7.10 -11.04 -3.73
C ASN A 238 6.72 -12.52 -3.93
N ALA A 239 5.86 -13.06 -3.08
CA ALA A 239 5.36 -14.42 -3.23
C ALA A 239 4.14 -14.47 -4.16
N THR A 240 3.81 -15.69 -4.60
CA THR A 240 2.64 -15.94 -5.46
C THR A 240 1.41 -16.24 -4.62
N GLY A 241 0.43 -15.35 -4.68
CA GLY A 241 -0.89 -15.44 -4.02
C GLY A 241 -1.88 -16.37 -4.72
N GLY A 242 -1.51 -16.96 -5.86
CA GLY A 242 -2.27 -18.02 -6.51
C GLY A 242 -2.02 -18.13 -8.01
N PRO A 243 -2.52 -19.19 -8.66
CA PRO A 243 -2.28 -19.46 -10.09
C PRO A 243 -3.26 -18.69 -10.98
N VAL A 244 -3.29 -17.36 -10.86
CA VAL A 244 -4.19 -16.47 -11.61
C VAL A 244 -3.41 -15.31 -12.21
N GLU A 245 -3.93 -14.76 -13.30
CA GLU A 245 -3.48 -13.52 -13.94
C GLU A 245 -4.48 -12.40 -13.61
N GLY A 246 -4.02 -11.15 -13.59
CA GLY A 246 -4.83 -10.01 -13.15
C GLY A 246 -4.70 -9.80 -11.65
N THR A 247 -5.69 -9.20 -11.00
CA THR A 247 -5.63 -8.88 -9.56
C THR A 247 -6.31 -9.90 -8.67
N ILE A 248 -5.98 -9.88 -7.39
CA ILE A 248 -6.64 -10.64 -6.32
C ILE A 248 -7.03 -9.70 -5.18
N LEU A 249 -8.12 -10.04 -4.50
CA LEU A 249 -8.61 -9.39 -3.28
C LEU A 249 -8.11 -10.15 -2.04
N VAL A 250 -7.45 -9.43 -1.13
CA VAL A 250 -6.85 -9.99 0.09
C VAL A 250 -7.47 -9.42 1.37
N ASP A 251 -7.07 -9.99 2.51
CA ASP A 251 -7.48 -9.56 3.85
C ASP A 251 -6.95 -8.18 4.26
N GLY A 252 -5.68 -7.87 3.94
CA GLY A 252 -5.07 -6.62 4.38
C GLY A 252 -3.84 -6.19 3.57
N ALA A 253 -3.73 -4.88 3.35
CA ALA A 253 -2.65 -4.27 2.56
C ALA A 253 -1.27 -4.37 3.21
N LYS A 254 -1.17 -4.31 4.54
CA LYS A 254 0.09 -4.57 5.27
C LYS A 254 0.32 -6.07 5.47
N ARG A 255 -0.69 -6.75 6.02
CA ARG A 255 -0.68 -8.15 6.45
C ARG A 255 -2.12 -8.67 6.48
N ASP A 256 -2.40 -9.94 6.20
CA ASP A 256 -1.50 -11.03 5.77
C ASP A 256 -1.18 -11.04 4.28
N ARG A 257 -1.85 -10.20 3.48
CA ARG A 257 -1.71 -10.08 2.01
C ARG A 257 -1.99 -11.39 1.27
N ASN A 258 -2.92 -12.18 1.80
CA ASN A 258 -3.36 -13.44 1.21
C ASN A 258 -4.87 -13.40 0.96
N VAL A 259 -5.36 -14.25 0.05
CA VAL A 259 -6.80 -14.40 -0.13
C VAL A 259 -7.40 -15.08 1.10
N TRP A 260 -8.28 -14.41 1.82
CA TRP A 260 -9.07 -15.04 2.88
C TRP A 260 -10.55 -15.10 2.45
N PRO A 261 -11.14 -16.30 2.29
CA PRO A 261 -12.50 -16.43 1.78
C PRO A 261 -13.56 -15.81 2.70
N GLY A 262 -13.30 -15.74 4.01
CA GLY A 262 -14.18 -15.06 4.97
C GLY A 262 -14.25 -13.56 4.71
N ASP A 263 -13.08 -12.92 4.61
CA ASP A 263 -12.90 -11.49 4.33
C ASP A 263 -13.41 -11.13 2.94
N MET A 264 -13.08 -11.96 1.93
CA MET A 264 -13.56 -11.82 0.55
C MET A 264 -15.10 -11.78 0.50
N GLY A 265 -15.78 -12.64 1.25
CA GLY A 265 -17.25 -12.68 1.30
C GLY A 265 -17.91 -11.38 1.76
N ILE A 266 -17.19 -10.57 2.55
CA ILE A 266 -17.66 -9.25 3.02
C ILE A 266 -17.22 -8.14 2.06
N SER A 267 -15.94 -8.15 1.66
CA SER A 267 -15.31 -7.08 0.88
C SER A 267 -15.75 -7.05 -0.60
N THR A 268 -16.13 -8.19 -1.18
CA THR A 268 -16.61 -8.27 -2.58
C THR A 268 -17.75 -7.27 -2.85
N PHE A 269 -18.71 -7.15 -1.93
CA PHE A 269 -19.83 -6.22 -2.13
C PHE A 269 -19.36 -4.76 -2.16
N THR A 270 -18.40 -4.40 -1.30
CA THR A 270 -17.80 -3.07 -1.30
C THR A 270 -17.05 -2.79 -2.60
N GLU A 271 -16.28 -3.75 -3.11
CA GLU A 271 -15.57 -3.62 -4.39
C GLU A 271 -16.55 -3.36 -5.55
N VAL A 272 -17.63 -4.16 -5.61
CA VAL A 272 -18.66 -4.04 -6.66
C VAL A 272 -19.37 -2.70 -6.64
N VAL A 273 -19.72 -2.16 -5.46
CA VAL A 273 -20.48 -0.91 -5.37
C VAL A 273 -19.60 0.34 -5.41
N THR A 274 -18.28 0.22 -5.29
CA THR A 274 -17.36 1.37 -5.27
C THR A 274 -16.59 1.51 -6.58
N THR A 275 -15.85 0.46 -6.97
CA THR A 275 -14.99 0.47 -8.17
C THR A 275 -15.55 -0.40 -9.29
N ALA A 276 -16.59 -1.21 -9.01
CA ALA A 276 -17.13 -2.23 -9.91
C ALA A 276 -16.06 -3.23 -10.37
N ASP A 277 -15.03 -3.44 -9.54
CA ASP A 277 -14.08 -4.52 -9.76
C ASP A 277 -14.75 -5.86 -9.42
N LEU A 278 -14.77 -6.73 -10.42
CA LEU A 278 -15.25 -8.11 -10.34
C LEU A 278 -14.12 -9.09 -10.67
N GLU A 279 -13.02 -8.59 -11.22
CA GLU A 279 -11.87 -9.39 -11.61
C GLU A 279 -11.16 -9.90 -10.36
N SER A 280 -10.86 -9.02 -9.41
CA SER A 280 -10.16 -9.40 -8.18
C SER A 280 -10.95 -10.42 -7.36
N SER A 281 -12.25 -10.19 -7.18
CA SER A 281 -13.14 -11.11 -6.49
C SER A 281 -13.26 -12.48 -7.19
N LYS A 282 -13.40 -12.49 -8.53
CA LYS A 282 -13.43 -13.72 -9.34
C LYS A 282 -12.10 -14.48 -9.22
N ASN A 283 -10.98 -13.80 -9.33
CA ASN A 283 -9.66 -14.40 -9.27
C ASN A 283 -9.39 -14.96 -7.88
N SER A 284 -9.73 -14.25 -6.80
CA SER A 284 -9.66 -14.77 -5.44
C SER A 284 -10.48 -16.05 -5.24
N LEU A 285 -11.68 -16.13 -5.81
CA LEU A 285 -12.46 -17.38 -5.82
C LEU A 285 -11.72 -18.52 -6.54
N LEU A 286 -11.15 -18.25 -7.72
CA LEU A 286 -10.37 -19.24 -8.48
C LEU A 286 -9.14 -19.72 -7.69
N VAL A 287 -8.45 -18.81 -6.99
CA VAL A 287 -7.35 -19.15 -6.07
C VAL A 287 -7.83 -20.13 -5.02
N MET A 288 -8.96 -19.86 -4.36
CA MET A 288 -9.49 -20.77 -3.33
C MET A 288 -9.84 -22.14 -3.91
N TYR A 289 -10.48 -22.21 -5.08
CA TYR A 289 -10.78 -23.49 -5.74
C TYR A 289 -9.51 -24.25 -6.16
N SER A 290 -8.42 -23.56 -6.50
CA SER A 290 -7.15 -24.21 -6.86
C SER A 290 -6.50 -24.97 -5.69
N THR A 291 -6.88 -24.63 -4.46
CA THR A 291 -6.37 -25.26 -3.22
C THR A 291 -7.39 -26.18 -2.55
N GLN A 292 -8.54 -26.41 -3.18
CA GLN A 292 -9.61 -27.27 -2.65
C GLN A 292 -9.10 -28.69 -2.46
N ASP A 293 -9.34 -29.26 -1.28
CA ASP A 293 -9.00 -30.65 -0.99
C ASP A 293 -9.79 -31.58 -1.93
N PRO A 294 -9.13 -32.38 -2.79
CA PRO A 294 -9.81 -33.21 -3.77
C PRO A 294 -10.53 -34.43 -3.16
N ALA A 295 -10.18 -34.83 -1.93
CA ALA A 295 -10.80 -35.95 -1.24
C ALA A 295 -12.04 -35.51 -0.43
N THR A 296 -12.00 -34.34 0.19
CA THR A 296 -13.08 -33.85 1.07
C THR A 296 -13.95 -32.76 0.44
N GLY A 297 -13.45 -32.06 -0.59
CA GLY A 297 -14.08 -30.88 -1.16
C GLY A 297 -13.97 -29.63 -0.28
N ALA A 298 -13.21 -29.68 0.83
CA ALA A 298 -13.03 -28.53 1.71
C ALA A 298 -12.13 -27.47 1.05
N LEU A 299 -12.52 -26.19 1.17
CA LEU A 299 -11.65 -25.07 0.85
C LEU A 299 -10.68 -24.83 2.00
N GLN A 300 -9.46 -24.39 1.68
CA GLN A 300 -8.51 -23.90 2.70
C GLN A 300 -9.07 -22.65 3.38
N TYR A 301 -8.59 -22.40 4.60
CA TYR A 301 -8.98 -21.20 5.35
C TYR A 301 -8.35 -19.93 4.79
N SER A 302 -7.26 -20.04 4.04
CA SER A 302 -6.59 -18.96 3.30
C SER A 302 -5.99 -19.52 2.00
N GLY A 303 -5.82 -18.65 1.01
CA GLY A 303 -5.07 -18.91 -0.19
C GLY A 303 -3.55 -18.87 0.06
N PRO A 304 -2.76 -19.31 -0.93
CA PRO A 304 -1.30 -19.29 -0.85
C PRO A 304 -0.74 -17.86 -0.74
N PRO A 305 0.56 -17.73 -0.45
CA PRO A 305 1.52 -18.80 -0.17
C PRO A 305 1.26 -19.55 1.15
#